data_AF-A0A965ZEP0-F1
#
_entry.id   AF-A0A965ZEP0-F1
#
_cell.length_a   1.000
_cell.length_b   1.000
_cell.length_c   1.000
_cell.angle_alpha   90.00
_cell.angle_beta   90.00
_cell.angle_gamma   90.00
#
_symmetry.space_group_name_H-M   'P 1'
#
loop_
_entity.id
_entity.type
_entity.pdbx_description
1 polymer ?
#
loop_
_entity_poly.entity_id
_entity_poly.type
_entity_poly.pdbx_seq_one_letter_code
_entity_poly.pdbx_strand_id
1 'polypeptide(L)' 'MIFNQSTTIYDGERYEINGLNIWDYSWINTGKRIQVKDSVYGQNHIFPVYEIAANGATATFAAGEYSNCVWGVYHDK' A
#
# COMPACT_ATOMS: atom_id res chain seq x y z
N MET A 1 -10.33 4.51 -8.13
CA MET A 1 -9.74 4.92 -6.83
C MET A 1 -8.56 5.80 -7.13
N ILE A 2 -8.46 6.94 -6.46
CA ILE A 2 -7.29 7.82 -6.51
C ILE A 2 -6.84 7.92 -5.07
N PHE A 3 -5.65 7.40 -4.77
CA PHE A 3 -5.03 7.60 -3.47
C PHE A 3 -4.22 8.88 -3.50
N ASN A 4 -4.36 9.70 -2.45
CA ASN A 4 -3.73 11.01 -2.36
C ASN A 4 -2.37 10.99 -1.64
N GLN A 5 -2.04 9.88 -0.99
CA GLN A 5 -0.76 9.68 -0.31
C GLN A 5 -0.04 8.48 -0.90
N SER A 6 1.27 8.61 -1.04
CA SER A 6 2.14 7.52 -1.44
C SER A 6 3.48 7.62 -0.73
N THR A 7 4.06 6.46 -0.42
CA THR A 7 5.41 6.36 0.11
C THR A 7 6.16 5.17 -0.49
N THR A 8 7.48 5.19 -0.40
CA THR A 8 8.34 4.04 -0.65
C THR A 8 8.92 3.60 0.67
N ILE A 9 8.73 2.33 1.03
CA ILE A 9 9.22 1.74 2.28
C ILE A 9 9.95 0.43 1.98
N TYR A 10 10.83 0.01 2.89
CA TYR A 10 11.44 -1.31 2.82
C TYR A 10 10.54 -2.40 3.42
N ASP A 11 10.76 -3.64 3.01
CA ASP A 11 10.09 -4.80 3.60
C ASP A 11 10.28 -4.84 5.12
N GLY A 12 9.17 -4.91 5.86
CA GLY A 12 9.15 -4.88 7.33
C GLY A 12 9.40 -3.50 7.97
N GLU A 13 9.67 -2.46 7.19
CA GLU A 13 9.78 -1.09 7.72
C GLU A 13 8.42 -0.62 8.25
N ARG A 14 8.36 -0.22 9.53
CA ARG A 14 7.11 0.20 10.18
C ARG A 14 6.43 1.30 9.38
N TYR A 15 5.20 1.03 8.93
CA TYR A 15 4.37 1.99 8.24
C TYR A 15 2.92 1.86 8.68
N GLU A 16 2.37 2.94 9.23
CA GLU A 16 1.07 2.93 9.88
C GLU A 16 0.02 3.69 9.07
N ILE A 17 -1.13 3.04 8.86
CA ILE A 17 -2.31 3.65 8.26
C ILE A 17 -3.44 3.50 9.28
N ASN A 18 -4.07 4.61 9.66
CA ASN A 18 -5.10 4.63 10.71
C ASN A 18 -4.63 4.02 12.05
N GLY A 19 -3.33 4.15 12.37
CA GLY A 19 -2.73 3.56 13.58
C GLY A 19 -2.51 2.05 13.51
N LEU A 20 -2.71 1.42 12.34
CA LEU A 20 -2.42 0.02 12.10
C LEU A 20 -1.12 -0.07 11.29
N ASN A 21 -0.09 -0.69 11.87
CA ASN A 21 1.12 -1.03 11.11
C ASN A 21 0.77 -2.11 10.09
N ILE A 22 1.01 -1.85 8.80
CA ILE A 22 0.53 -2.71 7.73
C ILE A 22 1.14 -4.11 7.79
N TRP A 23 2.37 -4.25 8.30
CA TRP A 23 3.10 -5.53 8.34
C TRP A 23 2.64 -6.48 9.46
N ASP A 24 1.95 -5.97 10.47
CA ASP A 24 1.52 -6.78 11.62
C ASP A 24 0.26 -7.61 11.31
N TYR A 25 -0.38 -7.38 10.15
CA TYR A 25 -1.67 -7.97 9.80
C TYR A 25 -1.64 -8.61 8.41
N SER A 26 -2.48 -9.63 8.22
CA SER A 26 -2.67 -10.24 6.90
C SER A 26 -3.42 -9.30 5.97
N TRP A 27 -2.85 -9.06 4.78
CA TRP A 27 -3.46 -8.21 3.76
C TRP A 27 -4.55 -8.97 3.01
N ILE A 28 -5.78 -8.47 3.08
CA ILE A 28 -6.92 -9.05 2.38
C ILE A 28 -7.01 -8.40 1.01
N ASN A 29 -6.85 -9.20 -0.05
CA ASN A 29 -6.98 -8.69 -1.42
C ASN A 29 -8.44 -8.37 -1.73
N THR A 30 -8.73 -7.13 -2.13
CA THR A 30 -10.09 -6.65 -2.41
C THR A 30 -10.57 -6.96 -3.84
N GLY A 31 -9.71 -7.54 -4.69
CA GLY A 31 -9.94 -7.74 -6.12
C GLY A 31 -9.77 -6.47 -6.97
N LYS A 32 -9.63 -5.29 -6.34
CA LYS A 32 -9.43 -4.02 -7.03
C LYS A 32 -7.96 -3.81 -7.35
N ARG A 33 -7.71 -2.99 -8.37
CA ARG A 33 -6.37 -2.58 -8.79
C ARG A 33 -6.36 -1.09 -9.10
N ILE A 34 -5.20 -0.48 -8.95
CA ILE A 34 -4.95 0.89 -9.37
C ILE A 34 -3.76 0.94 -10.32
N GLN A 35 -3.77 1.90 -11.22
CA GLN A 35 -2.59 2.26 -11.98
C GLN A 35 -1.88 3.40 -11.27
N VAL A 36 -0.62 3.19 -10.92
CA VAL A 36 0.22 4.20 -10.28
C VAL A 36 1.39 4.50 -11.19
N LYS A 37 1.91 5.73 -11.08
CA LYS A 37 3.12 6.13 -11.78
C LYS A 37 4.22 6.25 -10.73
N ASP A 38 5.27 5.44 -10.86
CA ASP A 38 6.41 5.58 -9.95
C ASP A 38 7.08 6.94 -10.19
N SER A 39 7.48 7.60 -9.11
CA SER A 39 8.04 8.96 -9.19
C SER A 39 9.50 8.99 -9.64
N VAL A 40 10.18 7.84 -9.71
CA VAL A 40 11.63 7.72 -9.92
C VAL A 40 11.96 7.55 -11.40
N TYR A 41 11.26 6.66 -12.08
CA TYR A 41 11.42 6.28 -13.48
C TYR A 41 10.19 6.64 -14.33
N GLY A 42 9.07 7.05 -13.70
CA GLY A 42 7.87 7.45 -14.41
C GLY A 42 7.14 6.27 -15.09
N GLN A 43 7.42 5.03 -14.67
CA GLN A 43 6.76 3.85 -15.22
C GLN A 43 5.38 3.67 -14.61
N ASN A 44 4.48 3.12 -15.40
CA ASN A 44 3.16 2.74 -14.94
C ASN A 44 3.24 1.36 -14.30
N HIS A 45 2.78 1.27 -13.06
CA HIS A 45 2.62 0.01 -12.33
C HIS A 45 1.14 -0.23 -12.06
N ILE A 46 0.74 -1.50 -12.02
CA ILE A 46 -0.61 -1.89 -11.63
C ILE A 46 -0.51 -2.56 -10.27
N PHE A 47 -0.96 -1.87 -9.23
CA PHE A 47 -0.91 -2.38 -7.86
C PHE A 47 -2.27 -2.89 -7.41
N PRO A 48 -2.33 -4.08 -6.79
CA PRO A 48 -3.54 -4.55 -6.12
C PRO A 48 -3.87 -3.68 -4.90
N VAL A 49 -5.18 -3.59 -4.60
CA VAL A 49 -5.68 -2.91 -3.41
C VAL A 49 -5.98 -3.95 -2.33
N TYR A 50 -5.44 -3.72 -1.15
CA TYR A 50 -5.59 -4.52 0.04
C TYR A 50 -6.35 -3.79 1.13
N GLU A 51 -6.87 -4.57 2.06
CA GLU A 51 -7.48 -4.11 3.29
C GLU A 51 -6.88 -4.88 4.48
N ILE A 52 -6.65 -4.18 5.58
CA ILE A 52 -6.40 -4.76 6.89
C ILE A 52 -7.49 -4.26 7.84
N ALA A 53 -7.98 -5.16 8.71
CA ALA A 53 -8.99 -4.84 9.71
C ALA A 53 -8.54 -5.41 11.05
N ALA A 54 -8.35 -4.53 12.04
CA ALA A 54 -7.92 -4.90 13.38
C ALA A 54 -8.39 -3.85 14.40
N ASN A 55 -8.72 -4.29 15.61
CA ASN A 55 -9.10 -3.41 16.72
C ASN A 55 -10.24 -2.43 16.40
N GLY A 56 -11.17 -2.80 15.51
CA GLY A 56 -12.28 -1.94 15.07
C GLY A 56 -11.87 -0.83 14.09
N ALA A 57 -10.60 -0.79 13.68
CA ALA A 57 -10.10 0.07 12.62
C ALA A 57 -9.88 -0.73 11.33
N THR A 58 -10.03 -0.04 10.20
CA THR A 58 -9.76 -0.58 8.86
C THR A 58 -8.81 0.36 8.15
N ALA A 59 -7.82 -0.20 7.46
CA ALA A 59 -6.96 0.53 6.54
C ALA A 59 -7.02 -0.11 5.15
N THR A 60 -7.33 0.70 4.15
CA THR A 60 -7.37 0.31 2.75
C THR A 60 -6.22 0.99 2.02
N PHE A 61 -5.39 0.22 1.33
CA PHE A 61 -4.21 0.73 0.64
C PHE A 61 -3.88 -0.14 -0.56
N ALA A 62 -3.25 0.43 -1.59
CA ALA A 62 -2.57 -0.35 -2.60
C ALA A 62 -1.10 -0.51 -2.24
N ALA A 63 -0.57 -1.69 -2.52
CA ALA A 63 0.83 -2.00 -2.30
C ALA A 63 1.37 -2.90 -3.41
N GLY A 64 2.62 -2.69 -3.77
CA GLY A 64 3.36 -3.55 -4.69
C GLY A 64 4.86 -3.28 -4.63
N GLU A 65 5.65 -4.30 -4.93
CA GLU A 65 7.10 -4.16 -5.01
C GLU A 65 7.50 -3.42 -6.29
N TYR A 66 8.32 -2.37 -6.15
CA TYR A 66 9.04 -1.78 -7.27
C TYR A 66 10.30 -2.59 -7.62
N SER A 67 10.94 -3.13 -6.57
CA SER A 67 12.09 -4.02 -6.66
C SER A 67 12.15 -4.88 -5.39
N ASN A 68 13.06 -5.84 -5.34
CA ASN A 68 13.17 -6.78 -4.23
C ASN A 68 13.22 -6.04 -2.87
N CYS A 69 12.23 -6.30 -2.01
CA CYS A 69 12.09 -5.69 -0.69
C CYS A 69 11.87 -4.16 -0.67
N VAL A 70 11.51 -3.56 -1.81
CA VAL A 70 11.20 -2.13 -1.93
C VAL A 70 9.76 -1.97 -2.38
N TRP A 71 8.91 -1.47 -1.49
CA TRP A 71 7.47 -1.42 -1.66
C TRP A 71 6.99 0.01 -1.90
N GLY A 72 6.14 0.19 -2.90
CA GLY A 72 5.31 1.39 -3.04
C GLY A 72 3.98 1.17 -2.35
N VAL A 73 3.64 2.04 -1.41
CA VAL A 73 2.36 1.99 -0.67
C VAL A 73 1.57 3.26 -0.94
N TYR A 74 0.29 3.09 -1.26
CA TYR A 74 -0.63 4.16 -1.64
C TYR A 74 -1.92 4.06 -0.83
N HIS A 75 -2.35 5.13 -0.19
CA HIS A 75 -3.59 5.15 0.59
C HIS A 75 -4.22 6.54 0.65
N ASP A 76 -5.45 6.59 1.15
CA ASP A 76 -6.11 7.85 1.51
C ASP A 76 -5.84 8.19 2.97
N LYS A 77 -6.01 9.47 3.30
CA LYS A 77 -5.70 10.05 4.60
C LYS A 77 -6.64 9.58 5.70
#